data_AF-A0A076PIV0-F1
#
_entry.id   AF-A0A076PIV0-F1
#
_cell.length_a   1.000
_cell.length_b   1.000
_cell.length_c   1.000
_cell.angle_alpha   90.00
_cell.angle_beta   90.00
_cell.angle_gamma   90.00
#
_symmetry.space_group_name_H-M   'P 1'
#
loop_
_entity.id
_entity.type
_entity.pdbx_description
1 polymer ?
#
loop_
_entity_poly.entity_id
_entity_poly.type
_entity_poly.pdbx_seq_one_letter_code
_entity_poly.pdbx_strand_id
1 'polypeptide(L)'
;MNGHQRAELILKHFIRAGQIIDLACATFTYDIDLKGDELLDDLLAPVIDLHPTLLPLRQELVNLCEEDQNDVSECLAALWASGFTGYAIQFHAPSGNNTDHPNFGSFHTQWIYAETIEEAWQHACKWGDECRQQLQLVLESEE
;
A
#
# COMPACT_ATOMS: atom_id res chain seq x y z
N MET A 1 4.57 -14.85 9.08
CA MET A 1 5.79 -14.70 8.27
C MET A 1 6.82 -14.04 9.14
N ASN A 2 8.01 -14.63 9.27
CA ASN A 2 9.07 -14.07 10.11
C ASN A 2 9.94 -13.08 9.34
N GLY A 3 10.90 -12.45 10.02
CA GLY A 3 11.82 -11.49 9.40
C GLY A 3 12.71 -12.08 8.32
N HIS A 4 13.14 -13.34 8.47
CA HIS A 4 14.00 -14.01 7.49
C HIS A 4 13.27 -14.25 6.16
N GLN A 5 12.04 -14.77 6.24
CA GLN A 5 11.20 -14.99 5.06
C GLN A 5 10.94 -13.68 4.30
N ARG A 6 10.70 -12.57 5.02
CA ARG A 6 10.55 -11.26 4.37
C ARG A 6 11.84 -10.81 3.67
N ALA A 7 13.01 -10.99 4.29
CA ALA A 7 14.29 -10.66 3.67
C ALA A 7 14.54 -11.44 2.37
N GLU A 8 14.16 -12.72 2.33
CA GLU A 8 14.24 -13.54 1.11
C GLU A 8 13.33 -12.99 0.01
N LEU A 9 12.10 -12.58 0.34
CA LEU A 9 11.17 -11.99 -0.62
C LEU A 9 11.68 -10.65 -1.17
N ILE A 10 12.25 -9.80 -0.32
CA ILE A 10 12.87 -8.52 -0.73
C ILE A 10 13.93 -8.77 -1.82
N LEU A 11 14.83 -9.73 -1.59
CA LEU A 11 15.91 -10.04 -2.53
C LEU A 11 15.40 -10.68 -3.82
N LYS A 12 14.32 -11.46 -3.75
CA LYS A 12 13.78 -12.17 -4.91
C LYS A 12 12.91 -11.28 -5.81
N HIS A 13 12.09 -10.44 -5.19
CA HIS A 13 11.04 -9.65 -5.87
C HIS A 13 11.32 -8.15 -5.89
N PHE A 14 12.45 -7.71 -5.32
CA PHE A 14 12.90 -6.31 -5.30
C PHE A 14 11.86 -5.36 -4.69
N ILE A 15 11.19 -5.80 -3.63
CA ILE A 15 10.23 -5.00 -2.87
C ILE A 15 10.77 -4.64 -1.49
N ARG A 16 10.28 -3.57 -0.88
CA ARG A 16 10.55 -3.24 0.53
C ARG A 16 9.33 -2.58 1.16
N ALA A 17 8.95 -2.99 2.36
CA ALA A 17 7.95 -2.24 3.14
C ALA A 17 8.54 -0.91 3.66
N GLY A 18 7.82 0.19 3.46
CA GLY A 18 8.07 1.51 4.02
C GLY A 18 7.29 1.67 5.33
N GLN A 19 6.08 2.20 5.23
CA GLN A 19 5.14 2.32 6.35
C GLN A 19 4.24 1.08 6.47
N ILE A 20 3.93 0.67 7.69
CA ILE A 20 2.99 -0.41 8.02
C ILE A 20 1.97 0.17 9.00
N ILE A 21 0.70 0.12 8.64
CA ILE A 21 -0.41 0.52 9.48
C ILE A 21 -1.23 -0.74 9.78
N ASP A 22 -1.34 -1.06 11.06
CA ASP A 22 -2.33 -2.01 11.56
C ASP A 22 -3.64 -1.24 11.72
N LEU A 23 -4.61 -1.45 10.83
CA LEU A 23 -5.85 -0.68 10.85
C LEU A 23 -6.74 -1.09 12.02
N ALA A 24 -6.68 -2.33 12.52
CA ALA A 24 -7.37 -2.67 13.76
C ALA A 24 -6.85 -1.84 14.95
N CYS A 25 -5.53 -1.67 15.05
CA CYS A 25 -4.94 -0.81 16.07
C CYS A 25 -5.26 0.67 15.82
N ALA A 26 -5.00 1.18 14.61
CA ALA A 26 -5.19 2.58 14.28
C ALA A 26 -6.65 3.03 14.46
N THR A 27 -7.61 2.20 14.05
CA THR A 27 -9.05 2.51 14.23
C THR A 27 -9.48 2.45 15.69
N PHE A 28 -8.78 1.69 16.54
CA PHE A 28 -9.08 1.60 17.97
C PHE A 28 -8.40 2.71 18.80
N THR A 29 -7.27 3.23 18.34
CA THR A 29 -6.50 4.27 19.06
C THR A 29 -6.66 5.66 18.47
N TYR A 30 -7.20 5.79 17.26
CA TYR A 30 -7.25 7.02 16.47
C TYR A 30 -5.87 7.69 16.33
N ASP A 31 -4.81 6.89 16.32
CA ASP A 31 -3.43 7.37 16.32
C ASP A 31 -2.78 7.02 14.99
N ILE A 32 -2.66 8.03 14.12
CA ILE A 32 -1.93 7.91 12.87
C ILE A 32 -1.36 9.27 12.45
N ASP A 33 -0.06 9.30 12.14
CA ASP A 33 0.62 10.46 11.52
C ASP A 33 0.38 10.46 10.00
N LEU A 34 -0.90 10.38 9.59
CA LEU A 34 -1.32 10.55 8.20
C LEU A 34 -2.46 11.57 8.14
N LYS A 35 -2.56 12.24 7.00
CA LYS A 35 -3.75 13.02 6.70
C LYS A 35 -4.84 12.13 6.11
N GLY A 36 -6.11 12.50 6.27
CA GLY A 36 -7.24 11.73 5.73
C GLY A 36 -7.22 11.62 4.20
N ASP A 37 -6.74 12.64 3.49
CA ASP A 37 -6.52 12.60 2.03
C ASP A 37 -5.45 11.58 1.62
N GLU A 38 -4.35 11.47 2.36
CA GLU A 38 -3.33 10.43 2.11
C GLU A 38 -3.87 9.01 2.37
N LEU A 39 -4.71 8.85 3.40
CA LEU A 39 -5.41 7.58 3.67
C LEU A 39 -6.41 7.22 2.55
N LEU A 40 -7.07 8.23 1.98
CA LEU A 40 -8.08 8.04 0.95
C LEU A 40 -7.46 7.73 -0.43
N ASP A 41 -6.57 8.60 -0.89
CA ASP A 41 -6.05 8.57 -2.25
C ASP A 41 -4.97 7.51 -2.43
N ASP A 42 -4.06 7.40 -1.47
CA ASP A 42 -2.92 6.50 -1.64
C ASP A 42 -3.23 5.07 -1.18
N LEU A 43 -4.00 4.89 -0.10
CA LEU A 43 -4.32 3.57 0.44
C LEU A 43 -5.62 2.99 -0.13
N LEU A 44 -6.72 3.74 -0.15
CA LEU A 44 -8.03 3.16 -0.45
C LEU A 44 -8.36 3.15 -1.94
N ALA A 45 -7.93 4.16 -2.70
CA ALA A 45 -8.20 4.19 -4.15
C ALA A 45 -7.71 2.90 -4.87
N PRO A 46 -6.48 2.40 -4.63
CA PRO A 46 -6.03 1.15 -5.26
C PRO A 46 -6.84 -0.09 -4.84
N VAL A 47 -7.38 -0.10 -3.62
CA VAL A 47 -8.13 -1.24 -3.06
C VAL A 47 -9.55 -1.27 -3.60
N ILE A 48 -10.18 -0.09 -3.75
CA ILE A 48 -11.51 0.06 -4.33
C ILE A 48 -11.51 -0.31 -5.81
N ASP A 49 -10.45 0.03 -6.54
CA ASP A 49 -10.29 -0.38 -7.95
C ASP A 49 -10.23 -1.91 -8.11
N LEU A 50 -9.67 -2.61 -7.13
CA LEU A 50 -9.61 -4.08 -7.08
C LEU A 50 -10.91 -4.72 -6.55
N HIS A 51 -11.63 -4.02 -5.68
CA HIS A 51 -12.87 -4.48 -5.05
C HIS A 51 -14.00 -3.46 -5.23
N PRO A 52 -14.70 -3.47 -6.38
CA PRO A 52 -15.76 -2.49 -6.68
C PRO A 52 -16.92 -2.46 -5.66
N THR A 53 -17.08 -3.51 -4.83
CA THR A 53 -18.04 -3.54 -3.72
C THR A 53 -17.74 -2.50 -2.64
N LEU A 54 -16.54 -1.92 -2.63
CA LEU A 54 -16.08 -0.89 -1.70
C LEU A 54 -16.34 0.54 -2.19
N LEU A 55 -16.91 0.70 -3.39
CA LEU A 55 -17.25 2.02 -3.93
C LEU A 55 -18.09 2.88 -2.97
N PRO A 56 -19.07 2.33 -2.21
CA PRO A 56 -19.83 3.12 -1.23
C PRO A 56 -18.95 3.72 -0.13
N LEU A 57 -17.99 2.94 0.39
CA LEU A 57 -17.04 3.40 1.41
C LEU A 57 -16.15 4.53 0.87
N ARG A 58 -15.74 4.45 -0.41
CA ARG A 58 -15.02 5.54 -1.07
C ARG A 58 -15.79 6.85 -1.00
N GLN A 59 -17.06 6.82 -1.37
CA GLN A 59 -17.88 8.03 -1.41
C GLN A 59 -18.07 8.63 -0.02
N GLU A 60 -18.27 7.79 0.99
CA GLU A 60 -18.37 8.20 2.39
C GLU A 60 -17.09 8.92 2.85
N LEU A 61 -15.93 8.33 2.58
CA LEU A 61 -14.65 8.90 2.99
C LEU A 61 -14.25 10.16 2.18
N VAL A 62 -14.59 10.22 0.88
CA VAL A 62 -14.45 11.43 0.06
C VAL A 62 -15.24 12.58 0.68
N ASN A 63 -16.50 12.33 1.05
CA ASN A 63 -17.33 13.35 1.68
C ASN A 63 -16.72 13.84 3.00
N LEU A 64 -16.17 12.94 3.82
CA LEU A 64 -15.48 13.28 5.08
C LEU A 64 -14.22 14.12 4.85
N CYS A 65 -13.50 13.89 3.75
CA CYS A 65 -12.30 14.66 3.40
C CYS A 65 -12.60 16.02 2.75
N GLU A 66 -13.66 16.12 1.93
CA GLU A 66 -14.05 17.34 1.20
C GLU A 66 -14.74 18.39 2.09
N GLU A 67 -15.35 18.00 3.21
CA GLU A 67 -16.02 18.93 4.14
C GLU A 67 -15.05 19.76 5.03
N ASP A 68 -13.78 19.92 4.61
CA ASP A 68 -12.74 20.70 5.29
C ASP A 68 -12.38 20.18 6.71
N GLN A 69 -12.84 18.98 7.06
CA GLN A 69 -12.57 18.39 8.38
C GLN A 69 -11.29 17.56 8.38
N ASN A 70 -10.88 16.97 7.25
CA ASN A 70 -9.74 16.04 7.11
C ASN A 70 -9.52 15.18 8.37
N ASP A 71 -10.64 14.75 8.99
CA ASP A 71 -10.61 14.17 10.31
C ASP A 71 -10.31 12.70 10.14
N VAL A 72 -9.04 12.38 10.34
CA VAL A 72 -8.54 11.02 10.25
C VAL A 72 -9.30 10.09 11.19
N SER A 73 -9.83 10.62 12.31
CA SER A 73 -10.57 9.84 13.30
C SER A 73 -11.91 9.35 12.74
N GLU A 74 -12.62 10.20 12.02
CA GLU A 74 -13.89 9.84 11.38
C GLU A 74 -13.66 8.87 10.21
N CYS A 75 -12.58 9.07 9.44
CA CYS A 75 -12.17 8.14 8.38
C CYS A 75 -11.88 6.74 8.95
N LEU A 76 -11.15 6.69 10.06
CA LEU A 76 -10.84 5.44 10.77
C LEU A 76 -12.11 4.78 11.34
N ALA A 77 -13.06 5.56 11.86
CA ALA A 77 -14.34 5.02 12.34
C ALA A 77 -15.17 4.40 11.21
N ALA A 78 -15.21 5.03 10.03
CA ALA A 78 -15.92 4.50 8.85
C ALA A 78 -15.26 3.23 8.30
N LEU A 79 -13.93 3.16 8.32
CA LEU A 79 -13.17 1.96 7.97
C LEU A 79 -13.49 0.79 8.90
N TRP A 80 -13.49 1.04 10.21
CA TRP A 80 -13.89 0.05 11.21
C TRP A 80 -15.32 -0.46 11.00
N ALA A 81 -16.28 0.45 10.80
CA ALA A 81 -17.68 0.10 10.57
C ALA A 81 -17.87 -0.76 9.29
N SER A 82 -16.99 -0.58 8.31
CA SER A 82 -16.98 -1.34 7.06
C SER A 82 -16.16 -2.63 7.12
N GLY A 83 -15.55 -2.95 8.26
CA GLY A 83 -14.73 -4.16 8.46
C GLY A 83 -13.29 -4.07 7.94
N PHE A 84 -12.80 -2.88 7.57
CA PHE A 84 -11.42 -2.66 7.14
C PHE A 84 -10.47 -2.65 8.34
N THR A 85 -10.11 -3.85 8.79
CA THR A 85 -9.31 -4.06 10.02
C THR A 85 -7.99 -4.76 9.77
N GLY A 86 -7.64 -5.00 8.50
CA GLY A 86 -6.38 -5.61 8.09
C GLY A 86 -5.17 -4.68 8.19
N TYR A 87 -4.20 -4.91 7.31
CA TYR A 87 -2.96 -4.17 7.23
C TYR A 87 -2.93 -3.32 5.97
N ALA A 88 -2.59 -2.06 6.14
CA ALA A 88 -2.24 -1.14 5.08
C ALA A 88 -0.71 -0.98 5.08
N ILE A 89 -0.05 -1.49 4.04
CA ILE A 89 1.41 -1.45 3.94
C ILE A 89 1.83 -0.71 2.69
N GLN A 90 2.62 0.33 2.88
CA GLN A 90 3.33 1.00 1.81
C GLN A 90 4.51 0.13 1.39
N PHE A 91 4.55 -0.28 0.13
CA PHE A 91 5.69 -0.97 -0.47
C PHE A 91 6.40 -0.07 -1.46
N HIS A 92 7.69 -0.31 -1.61
CA HIS A 92 8.53 0.31 -2.61
C HIS A 92 9.12 -0.74 -3.53
N ALA A 93 9.27 -0.39 -4.80
CA ALA A 93 10.02 -1.14 -5.80
C ALA A 93 11.01 -0.18 -6.51
N PRO A 94 12.26 -0.57 -6.80
CA PRO A 94 13.21 0.27 -7.51
C PRO A 94 12.62 0.80 -8.82
N SER A 95 12.98 2.03 -9.20
CA SER A 95 12.53 2.67 -10.44
C SER A 95 13.68 2.90 -11.44
N GLY A 96 14.83 2.25 -11.23
CA GLY A 96 16.06 2.47 -12.01
C GLY A 96 16.85 1.17 -12.19
N ASN A 97 18.06 1.29 -12.76
CA ASN A 97 18.86 0.15 -13.22
C ASN A 97 18.91 -1.01 -12.21
N ASN A 98 18.46 -2.16 -12.69
CA ASN A 98 18.47 -3.43 -11.98
C ASN A 98 19.88 -4.01 -11.97
N THR A 99 20.63 -3.75 -10.90
CA THR A 99 21.78 -4.58 -10.53
C THR A 99 21.30 -5.91 -9.91
N ASP A 100 22.21 -6.85 -9.63
CA ASP A 100 21.91 -8.10 -8.91
C ASP A 100 21.35 -7.89 -7.48
N HIS A 101 21.39 -6.65 -7.00
CA HIS A 101 20.84 -6.23 -5.71
C HIS A 101 19.84 -5.09 -5.90
N PRO A 102 18.73 -5.07 -5.13
CA PRO A 102 17.76 -3.99 -5.20
C PRO A 102 18.35 -2.70 -4.62
N ASN A 103 18.26 -1.60 -5.37
CA ASN A 103 18.64 -0.26 -4.90
C ASN A 103 17.40 0.64 -4.86
N PHE A 104 17.04 1.09 -3.65
CA PHE A 104 15.87 1.95 -3.41
C PHE A 104 16.26 3.44 -3.31
N GLY A 105 17.26 3.89 -4.09
CA GLY A 105 17.60 5.31 -4.20
C GLY A 105 16.51 6.14 -4.89
N SER A 106 15.93 5.58 -5.95
CA SER A 106 14.70 6.05 -6.60
C SER A 106 13.76 4.86 -6.71
N PHE A 107 12.48 5.06 -6.37
CA PHE A 107 11.53 3.95 -6.28
C PHE A 107 10.11 4.39 -6.63
N HIS A 108 9.34 3.43 -7.13
CA HIS A 108 7.89 3.48 -7.16
C HIS A 108 7.35 3.10 -5.77
N THR A 109 6.21 3.67 -5.43
CA THR A 109 5.49 3.37 -4.19
C THR A 109 4.10 2.88 -4.51
N GLN A 110 3.63 1.87 -3.79
CA GLN A 110 2.24 1.44 -3.81
C GLN A 110 1.82 1.04 -2.40
N TRP A 111 0.63 1.47 -1.99
CA TRP A 111 -0.03 0.91 -0.82
C TRP A 111 -0.80 -0.35 -1.18
N ILE A 112 -0.71 -1.32 -0.29
CA ILE A 112 -1.42 -2.58 -0.39
C ILE A 112 -2.18 -2.80 0.91
N TYR A 113 -3.49 -2.96 0.77
CA TYR A 113 -4.34 -3.49 1.83
C TYR A 113 -4.44 -5.00 1.71
N ALA A 114 -4.40 -5.70 2.85
CA ALA A 114 -4.80 -7.09 2.96
C ALA A 114 -5.23 -7.42 4.39
N GLU A 115 -6.02 -8.47 4.59
CA GLU A 115 -6.47 -8.89 5.94
C GLU A 115 -5.30 -9.42 6.79
N THR A 116 -4.22 -9.88 6.16
CA THR A 116 -3.04 -10.39 6.85
C THR A 116 -1.76 -9.80 6.27
N ILE A 117 -0.71 -9.72 7.10
CA ILE A 117 0.63 -9.30 6.66
C ILE A 117 1.12 -10.23 5.56
N GLU A 118 0.90 -11.54 5.69
CA GLU A 118 1.30 -12.55 4.72
C GLU A 118 0.75 -12.28 3.32
N GLU A 119 -0.55 -12.00 3.25
CA GLU A 119 -1.25 -11.70 2.00
C GLU A 119 -0.77 -10.37 1.40
N ALA A 120 -0.56 -9.34 2.22
CA ALA A 120 0.00 -8.07 1.77
C ALA A 120 1.37 -8.26 1.11
N TRP A 121 2.24 -9.09 1.71
CA TRP A 121 3.55 -9.42 1.11
C TRP A 121 3.43 -10.22 -0.19
N GLN A 122 2.46 -11.12 -0.31
CA GLN A 122 2.22 -11.86 -1.55
C GLN A 122 1.77 -10.94 -2.69
N HIS A 123 0.85 -10.01 -2.41
CA HIS A 123 0.42 -8.98 -3.36
C HIS A 123 1.59 -8.08 -3.76
N ALA A 124 2.41 -7.67 -2.79
CA ALA A 124 3.60 -6.88 -3.05
C ALA A 124 4.61 -7.60 -3.97
N CYS A 125 4.83 -8.90 -3.77
CA CYS A 125 5.75 -9.66 -4.61
C CYS A 125 5.30 -9.65 -6.08
N LYS A 126 4.00 -9.86 -6.32
CA LYS A 126 3.45 -9.80 -7.67
C LYS A 126 3.65 -8.42 -8.31
N TRP A 127 3.34 -7.36 -7.57
CA TRP A 127 3.55 -5.99 -8.04
C TRP A 127 5.03 -5.67 -8.31
N GLY A 128 5.94 -6.07 -7.42
CA GLY A 128 7.38 -5.89 -7.61
C GLY A 128 7.90 -6.59 -8.87
N ASP A 129 7.41 -7.80 -9.15
CA ASP A 129 7.73 -8.53 -10.39
C ASP A 129 7.23 -7.78 -11.63
N GLU A 130 6.04 -7.16 -11.56
CA GLU A 130 5.48 -6.33 -12.65
C GLU A 130 6.31 -5.06 -12.89
N CYS A 131 6.69 -4.33 -11.83
CA CYS A 131 7.57 -3.16 -11.94
C CYS A 131 8.91 -3.53 -12.58
N ARG A 132 9.48 -4.67 -12.18
CA ARG A 132 10.75 -5.16 -12.71
C ARG A 132 10.65 -5.49 -14.20
N GLN A 133 9.57 -6.16 -14.62
CA GLN A 133 9.34 -6.46 -16.04
C GLN A 133 9.19 -5.18 -16.87
N GLN A 134 8.46 -4.18 -16.36
CA GLN A 134 8.30 -2.90 -17.05
C GLN A 134 9.63 -2.16 -17.21
N LEU A 135 10.46 -2.11 -16.17
CA LEU A 135 11.79 -1.50 -16.24
C LEU A 135 12.69 -2.18 -17.27
N GLN A 136 12.64 -3.52 -17.34
CA GLN A 136 13.42 -4.26 -18.31
C GLN A 136 13.00 -3.93 -19.75
N LEU A 137 11.69 -3.85 -20.03
CA LEU A 137 11.18 -3.47 -21.34
C LEU A 137 11.59 -2.05 -21.76
N VAL A 138 11.60 -1.10 -20.82
CA VAL A 138 12.05 0.28 -21.10
C VAL A 138 13.53 0.29 -21.48
N LEU A 139 14.38 -0.38 -20.70
CA LEU A 139 15.82 -0.46 -20.97
C LEU A 139 16.13 -1.15 -22.31
N GLU A 140 15.42 -2.24 -22.64
CA GLU A 140 15.57 -2.94 -23.93
C GLU A 140 15.06 -2.12 -25.13
N SER A 141 14.18 -1.13 -24.91
CA SER A 141 13.66 -0.25 -25.96
C SER A 141 14.53 0.99 -26.24
N GLU A 142 15.47 1.30 -25.34
CA GLU A 142 16.40 2.42 -25.45
C GLU A 142 17.76 2.02 -26.06
N GLU A 143 18.00 0.72 -26.31
CA GLU A 143 19.15 0.16 -27.04
C GLU A 143 18.89 -0.01 -28.56
#